data_AF-A0A2P2E7V9-F1
#
_entry.id   AF-A0A2P2E7V9-F1
#
_cell.length_a   1.000
_cell.length_b   1.000
_cell.length_c   1.000
_cell.angle_alpha   90.00
_cell.angle_beta   90.00
_cell.angle_gamma   90.00
#
_symmetry.space_group_name_H-M   'P 1'
#
loop_
_entity.id
_entity.type
_entity.pdbx_description
1 polymer ?
#
loop_
_entity_poly.entity_id
_entity_poly.type
_entity_poly.pdbx_seq_one_letter_code
_entity_poly.pdbx_strand_id
1 'polypeptide(L)' 'MRSLSDTARSMLHSTVALISGLLIVSAVGFGMMALAFAGLIIGFAGAVLANFRTPPRRAVVTLEARRTGRGWSVDTTGR' A
#
# COMPACT_ATOMS: atom_id res chain seq x y z
N MET A 1 -12.11 61.10 -0.84
CA MET A 1 -11.10 60.20 -0.23
C MET A 1 -11.68 58.90 0.35
N ARG A 2 -12.91 58.88 0.90
CA ARG A 2 -13.51 57.64 1.48
C ARG A 2 -13.78 56.50 0.48
N SER A 3 -14.21 56.79 -0.75
CA SER A 3 -14.48 55.69 -1.71
C SER A 3 -13.22 54.95 -2.15
N LEU A 4 -12.06 55.62 -2.23
CA LEU A 4 -10.79 54.96 -2.55
C LEU A 4 -10.34 54.00 -1.46
N SER A 5 -10.58 54.33 -0.18
CA SER A 5 -10.29 53.41 0.93
C SER A 5 -11.23 52.20 0.96
N ASP A 6 -12.49 52.38 0.57
CA ASP A 6 -13.47 51.28 0.52
C ASP A 6 -13.16 50.32 -0.64
N THR A 7 -12.79 50.87 -1.81
CA THR A 7 -12.32 50.07 -2.95
C THR A 7 -11.05 49.29 -2.61
N ALA A 8 -10.05 49.93 -1.98
CA ALA A 8 -8.82 49.26 -1.59
C ALA A 8 -9.07 48.12 -0.57
N ARG A 9 -9.97 48.34 0.39
CA ARG A 9 -10.38 47.32 1.37
C ARG A 9 -11.09 46.15 0.71
N SER A 10 -11.98 46.42 -0.25
CA SER A 10 -12.68 45.38 -1.02
C SER A 10 -11.69 44.53 -1.84
N MET A 11 -10.72 45.17 -2.50
CA MET A 11 -9.66 44.47 -3.26
C MET A 11 -8.80 43.58 -2.36
N LEU A 12 -8.44 44.06 -1.16
CA LEU A 12 -7.72 43.25 -0.17
C LEU A 12 -8.53 42.03 0.27
N HIS A 13 -9.82 42.20 0.63
CA HIS A 13 -10.67 41.08 1.00
C HIS A 13 -10.84 40.06 -0.13
N SER A 14 -11.01 40.53 -1.37
CA SER A 14 -11.09 39.66 -2.55
C SER A 14 -9.79 38.88 -2.77
N THR A 15 -8.65 39.51 -2.55
CA THR A 15 -7.33 38.88 -2.72
C THR A 15 -7.09 37.81 -1.65
N VAL A 16 -7.42 38.13 -0.40
CA VAL A 16 -7.34 37.17 0.71
C VAL A 16 -8.27 35.99 0.46
N ALA A 17 -9.52 36.23 0.05
CA ALA A 17 -10.46 35.16 -0.26
C ALA A 17 -9.96 34.23 -1.38
N LEU A 18 -9.36 34.80 -2.43
CA LEU A 18 -8.81 34.03 -3.54
C LEU A 18 -7.61 33.19 -3.11
N ILE A 19 -6.67 33.77 -2.37
CA ILE A 19 -5.49 33.04 -1.86
C ILE A 19 -5.93 31.94 -0.90
N SER A 20 -6.82 32.23 0.05
CA SER A 20 -7.35 31.24 0.98
C SER A 20 -8.07 30.10 0.25
N GLY A 21 -8.91 30.41 -0.73
CA GLY A 21 -9.59 29.41 -1.56
C GLY A 21 -8.59 28.52 -2.32
N LEU A 22 -7.58 29.12 -2.94
CA LEU A 22 -6.55 28.40 -3.68
C LEU A 22 -5.75 27.47 -2.75
N LEU A 23 -5.39 27.93 -1.55
CA LEU A 23 -4.68 27.11 -0.57
C LEU A 23 -5.52 25.92 -0.09
N ILE A 24 -6.82 26.11 0.13
CA ILE A 24 -7.73 25.03 0.52
C ILE A 24 -7.82 23.98 -0.59
N VAL A 25 -8.07 24.39 -1.84
CA VAL A 25 -8.17 23.46 -2.97
C VAL A 25 -6.86 22.71 -3.18
N SER A 26 -5.73 23.40 -3.05
CA SER A 26 -4.40 22.79 -3.18
C SER A 26 -4.13 21.77 -2.08
N ALA A 27 -4.48 22.08 -0.83
CA ALA A 27 -4.30 21.17 0.30
C ALA A 27 -5.15 19.91 0.16
N VAL A 28 -6.41 20.06 -0.28
CA VAL A 28 -7.30 18.92 -0.55
C VAL A 28 -6.73 18.06 -1.69
N GLY A 29 -6.33 18.69 -2.80
CA GLY A 29 -5.75 17.98 -3.93
C GLY A 29 -4.48 17.20 -3.55
N PHE A 30 -3.58 17.84 -2.80
CA PHE A 30 -2.36 17.20 -2.31
C PHE A 30 -2.67 16.04 -1.35
N GLY A 31 -3.63 16.22 -0.43
CA GLY A 31 -4.05 15.17 0.50
C GLY A 31 -4.60 13.93 -0.22
N MET A 32 -5.45 14.14 -1.23
CA MET A 32 -5.99 13.04 -2.05
C MET A 32 -4.89 12.32 -2.85
N MET A 33 -3.94 13.07 -3.41
CA MET A 33 -2.80 12.51 -4.12
C MET A 33 -1.94 11.66 -3.18
N ALA A 34 -1.62 12.17 -1.98
CA ALA A 34 -0.86 11.44 -0.98
C ALA A 34 -1.55 10.14 -0.55
N LEU A 35 -2.87 10.16 -0.36
CA LEU A 35 -3.64 8.97 -0.01
C LEU A 35 -3.60 7.91 -1.12
N ALA A 36 -3.71 8.31 -2.38
CA ALA A 36 -3.61 7.42 -3.53
C ALA A 36 -2.22 6.76 -3.62
N PHE A 37 -1.15 7.55 -3.44
CA PHE A 37 0.22 7.02 -3.41
C PHE A 37 0.44 6.04 -2.24
N ALA A 38 -0.04 6.38 -1.04
CA ALA A 38 0.06 5.48 0.11
C ALA A 38 -0.66 4.14 -0.15
N GLY A 39 -1.88 4.19 -0.70
CA GLY A 39 -2.64 2.99 -1.08
C GLY A 39 -1.91 2.14 -2.11
N LEU A 40 -1.29 2.76 -3.12
CA LEU A 40 -0.51 2.06 -4.14
C LEU A 40 0.72 1.37 -3.54
N ILE A 41 1.46 2.05 -2.66
CA ILE A 41 2.65 1.49 -1.99
C ILE A 41 2.25 0.30 -1.11
N ILE A 42 1.20 0.44 -0.29
CA ILE A 42 0.72 -0.62 0.59
C ILE A 42 0.22 -1.82 -0.23
N GLY A 43 -0.56 -1.56 -1.29
CA GLY A 43 -1.06 -2.61 -2.19
C GLY A 43 0.06 -3.37 -2.88
N PHE A 44 1.07 -2.65 -3.38
CA PHE A 44 2.25 -3.26 -3.99
C PHE A 44 3.03 -4.12 -2.98
N ALA A 45 3.32 -3.60 -1.79
CA ALA A 45 3.99 -4.36 -0.73
C ALA A 45 3.21 -5.64 -0.35
N GLY A 46 1.87 -5.53 -0.25
CA GLY A 46 1.00 -6.68 -0.01
C GLY A 46 1.04 -7.73 -1.12
N ALA A 47 1.03 -7.30 -2.39
CA ALA A 47 1.14 -8.19 -3.55
C ALA A 47 2.49 -8.92 -3.61
N VAL A 48 3.58 -8.19 -3.31
CA VAL A 48 4.93 -8.75 -3.22
C VAL A 48 4.98 -9.82 -2.13
N LEU A 49 4.51 -9.52 -0.92
CA LEU A 49 4.46 -10.50 0.18
C LEU A 49 3.58 -11.71 -0.13
N ALA A 50 2.48 -11.53 -0.85
CA ALA A 50 1.61 -12.63 -1.27
C ALA A 50 2.29 -13.57 -2.28
N ASN A 51 3.05 -13.02 -3.23
CA ASN A 51 3.81 -13.80 -4.21
C ASN A 51 4.95 -14.61 -3.57
N PHE A 52 5.45 -14.20 -2.40
CA PHE A 52 6.48 -14.94 -1.67
C PHE A 52 5.92 -15.99 -0.69
N ARG A 53 4.60 -16.24 -0.67
CA ARG A 53 4.07 -17.40 0.06
C ARG A 53 4.63 -18.67 -0.55
N THR A 54 5.56 -19.27 0.19
CA THR A 54 6.16 -20.57 -0.13
C THR A 54 5.04 -21.60 -0.31
N PRO A 55 5.13 -22.48 -1.33
CA PRO A 55 4.13 -23.51 -1.53
C PRO A 55 4.00 -24.33 -0.24
N PRO A 56 2.78 -24.76 0.14
CA PRO A 56 2.62 -25.68 1.26
C PRO A 56 3.54 -26.86 0.97
N ARG A 57 4.39 -27.22 1.93
CA ARG A 57 5.31 -28.36 1.84
C ARG A 57 4.49 -29.62 1.59
N ARG A 58 4.16 -29.90 0.33
CA ARG A 58 3.70 -31.22 -0.11
C ARG A 58 4.91 -32.11 0.07
N ALA A 59 4.92 -32.88 1.15
CA ALA A 59 5.75 -34.05 1.27
C ALA A 59 5.36 -34.98 0.11
N VAL A 60 6.09 -34.90 -1.00
CA VAL A 60 5.98 -35.86 -2.08
C VAL A 60 6.71 -37.11 -1.59
N VAL A 61 5.98 -37.95 -0.85
CA VAL A 61 6.38 -39.33 -0.58
C VAL A 61 6.13 -40.09 -1.89
N THR A 62 7.12 -40.11 -2.78
CA THR A 62 7.14 -41.11 -3.86
C THR A 62 7.44 -42.46 -3.22
N LEU A 63 6.39 -43.17 -2.83
CA LEU A 63 6.40 -44.62 -2.70
C LEU A 63 6.66 -45.19 -4.10
N GLU A 64 7.93 -45.22 -4.52
CA GLU A 64 8.35 -46.07 -5.63
C GLU A 64 8.31 -47.51 -5.12
N ALA A 65 7.12 -48.11 -5.20
CA ALA A 65 6.92 -49.52 -4.96
C ALA A 65 7.58 -50.32 -6.11
N ARG A 66 8.92 -50.40 -6.10
CA ARG A 66 9.59 -51.49 -6.78
C ARG A 66 9.30 -52.76 -6.00
N ARG A 67 8.44 -53.56 -6.62
CA ARG A 67 8.07 -54.92 -6.26
C ARG A 67 9.27 -55.86 -6.37
N THR A 68 10.28 -55.67 -5.51
CA THR A 68 11.32 -56.67 -5.26
C THR A 68 11.97 -56.38 -3.92
N GLY A 69 11.45 -57.05 -2.90
CA GLY A 69 12.25 -57.64 -1.83
C GLY A 69 12.96 -56.71 -0.85
N ARG A 70 12.87 -57.10 0.42
CA ARG A 70 13.70 -56.69 1.56
C ARG A 70 13.19 -55.44 2.26
N GLY A 71 12.52 -55.68 3.38
CA GLY A 71 12.13 -54.66 4.33
C GLY A 71 13.35 -53.91 4.84
N TRP A 72 13.26 -52.59 4.82
CA TRP A 72 14.18 -51.72 5.52
C TRP A 72 13.39 -51.10 6.67
N SER A 73 13.85 -51.38 7.89
CA SER A 73 13.35 -50.75 9.09
C SER A 73 13.70 -49.27 9.05
N VAL A 74 12.69 -48.41 9.28
CA VAL A 74 12.92 -47.01 9.56
C VAL A 74 13.59 -46.93 10.92
N ASP A 75 14.86 -46.53 10.94
CA ASP A 75 15.56 -46.19 12.17
C ASP A 75 14.95 -44.88 12.68
N THR A 76 13.97 -45.00 13.57
CA THR A 76 13.42 -43.88 14.33
C THR A 76 14.48 -43.49 15.35
N THR A 77 15.35 -42.53 14.98
CA THR A 77 16.40 -41.94 15.82
C THR A 77 16.09 -42.03 17.30
N GLY A 78 16.83 -42.89 18.02
CA GLY A 78 16.47 -43.44 19.32
C GLY A 78 16.18 -42.43 20.41
N ARG A 79 14.92 -41.98 20.48
CA ARG A 79 14.18 -41.61 21.68
C ARG A 79 12.73 -41.28 21.38
#